data_AF-A0AAN7SP02-F1
#
_entry.id   AF-A0AAN7SP02-F1
#
_cell.length_a   1.000
_cell.length_b   1.000
_cell.length_c   1.000
_cell.angle_alpha   90.00
_cell.angle_beta   90.00
_cell.angle_gamma   90.00
#
_symmetry.space_group_name_H-M   'P 1'
#
loop_
_entity.id
_entity.type
_entity.pdbx_description
1 polymer ?
#
loop_
_entity_poly.entity_id
_entity_poly.type
_entity_poly.pdbx_seq_one_letter_code
_entity_poly.pdbx_strand_id
1 'polypeptide(L)'
;MHEKSLRIPETVLEQLRCSFCNKYLSCSPLRVLPEGSTLCGRCADNDGCRVVVLETILNMFAFPCVFNQRGCQQELRFNEANDHEACCVFRSFPCPLTPDIPCKWTGPSTNFITHFKEKHYSFIWKKSTFKLCVNESSQGTFMCVEANVSFVITFSYNSATKLLRYDVCYCSGKAIDSSYQIQLVNDQDPDCSISLKSRKCLQYCNSQNESCLNLHQYLKNLENPSRIEVVVLLQQKQSVQNIDVSYNVLNSLKCGDCCNYLIPPVYDLDEHIICSDCGRRNPHCVLSNNEKIKTLVEDVRYPCRWRECKDVVKSDKFKLHELKCKYRHYDCFFPTCKTTFKIDSAIEHLESHRAVYMPDGISYKTKFEENNFKHVFTIKDNVLFVIQYSVVEIDGELVHRIALFTSNPNYVMGNVDFEHEHCKLKSRLFLLVSDHNTSVSLNQLPPCFKNDDDLFATVNILGDKAVPTLKDASVPALVSDIKSNQY
;
A
#
# COMPACT_ATOMS: atom_id res chain seq x y z
N MET A 1 23.08 9.48 -24.40
CA MET A 1 24.47 9.00 -24.32
C MET A 1 25.11 9.69 -23.12
N HIS A 2 25.39 8.97 -22.04
CA HIS A 2 26.12 9.55 -20.90
C HIS A 2 27.60 9.58 -21.25
N GLU A 3 28.20 10.76 -21.39
CA GLU A 3 29.65 10.91 -21.51
C GLU A 3 30.33 10.25 -20.31
N LYS A 4 31.23 9.32 -20.59
CA LYS A 4 32.05 8.61 -19.61
C LYS A 4 33.02 9.63 -19.02
N SER A 5 32.81 10.03 -17.77
CA SER A 5 33.76 10.87 -17.04
C SER A 5 35.13 10.20 -16.97
N LEU A 6 36.20 10.96 -17.22
CA LEU A 6 37.56 10.44 -17.24
C LEU A 6 38.05 10.23 -15.80
N ARG A 7 38.74 9.12 -15.55
CA ARG A 7 39.42 8.89 -14.25
C ARG A 7 40.72 9.67 -14.20
N ILE A 8 40.97 10.31 -13.06
CA ILE A 8 42.23 11.02 -12.82
C ILE A 8 43.31 9.98 -12.43
N PRO A 9 44.49 9.98 -13.06
CA PRO A 9 45.61 9.15 -12.62
C PRO A 9 46.00 9.44 -11.16
N GLU A 10 46.41 8.41 -10.42
CA GLU A 10 46.75 8.53 -8.98
C GLU A 10 47.82 9.61 -8.71
N THR A 11 48.81 9.73 -9.59
CA THR A 11 49.88 10.74 -9.49
C THR A 11 49.37 12.18 -9.56
N VAL A 12 48.28 12.41 -10.28
CA VAL A 12 47.63 13.74 -10.41
C VAL A 12 46.65 13.97 -9.26
N LEU A 13 45.98 12.91 -8.78
CA LEU A 13 45.08 12.98 -7.63
C LEU A 13 45.78 13.45 -6.35
N GLU A 14 47.05 13.09 -6.16
CA GLU A 14 47.85 13.55 -5.02
C GLU A 14 48.11 15.07 -5.04
N GLN A 15 48.21 15.66 -6.24
CA GLN A 15 48.45 17.09 -6.43
C GLN A 15 47.14 17.91 -6.36
N LEU A 16 46.00 17.28 -6.62
CA LEU A 16 44.67 17.90 -6.54
C LEU A 16 44.09 17.86 -5.13
N ARG A 17 44.84 18.34 -4.14
CA ARG A 17 44.41 18.41 -2.73
C ARG A 17 44.35 19.83 -2.22
N CYS A 18 43.34 20.10 -1.40
CA CYS A 18 43.19 21.36 -0.69
C CYS A 18 44.32 21.54 0.34
N SER A 19 45.00 22.69 0.33
CA SER A 19 46.09 23.00 1.26
C SER A 19 45.63 23.03 2.73
N PHE A 20 44.36 23.32 2.98
CA PHE A 20 43.81 23.41 4.34
C PHE A 20 43.29 22.08 4.88
N CYS A 21 42.37 21.43 4.16
CA CYS A 21 41.70 20.22 4.65
C CYS A 21 42.29 18.91 4.10
N ASN A 22 43.28 18.98 3.20
CA ASN A 22 43.93 17.85 2.53
C ASN A 22 43.00 16.89 1.76
N LYS A 23 41.74 17.29 1.55
CA LYS A 23 40.77 16.56 0.73
C LYS A 23 40.95 16.91 -0.74
N TYR A 24 40.44 16.06 -1.62
CA TYR A 24 40.47 16.31 -3.06
C TYR A 24 39.77 17.63 -3.42
N LEU A 25 40.28 18.32 -4.44
CA LEU A 25 39.68 19.52 -5.03
C LEU A 25 38.46 19.16 -5.89
N SER A 26 37.49 18.48 -5.28
CA SER A 26 36.34 17.87 -5.96
C SER A 26 35.07 18.74 -5.92
N CYS A 27 35.16 19.97 -5.42
CA CYS A 27 34.01 20.88 -5.36
C CYS A 27 34.40 22.35 -5.48
N SER A 28 33.56 23.11 -6.19
CA SER A 28 33.60 24.56 -6.30
C SER A 28 33.06 25.27 -5.05
N PRO A 29 33.39 26.55 -4.84
CA PRO A 29 34.38 27.33 -5.59
C PRO A 29 35.82 26.92 -5.25
N LEU A 30 36.68 26.80 -6.27
CA LEU A 30 38.10 26.59 -6.06
C LEU A 30 38.79 27.94 -5.99
N ARG A 31 39.61 28.16 -4.95
CA ARG A 31 40.34 29.42 -4.77
C ARG A 31 41.85 29.16 -4.75
N VAL A 32 42.62 30.10 -5.27
CA VAL A 32 44.08 30.12 -5.14
C VAL A 32 44.45 31.30 -4.24
N LEU A 33 45.27 31.02 -3.22
CA LEU A 33 45.81 32.03 -2.31
C LEU A 33 47.05 32.70 -2.94
N PRO A 34 47.48 33.89 -2.47
CA PRO A 34 48.62 34.62 -3.03
C PRO A 34 49.92 33.81 -3.08
N GLU A 35 50.12 32.90 -2.14
CA GLU A 35 51.26 31.98 -2.09
C GLU A 35 51.19 30.81 -3.11
N GLY A 36 50.14 30.75 -3.94
CA GLY A 36 49.92 29.74 -4.96
C GLY A 36 49.25 28.46 -4.47
N SER A 37 48.91 28.36 -3.18
CA SER A 37 48.20 27.21 -2.62
C SER A 37 46.71 27.21 -3.03
N THR A 38 46.11 26.02 -3.15
CA THR A 38 44.71 25.85 -3.61
C THR A 38 43.78 25.45 -2.47
N LEU A 39 42.62 26.09 -2.41
CA LEU A 39 41.54 25.80 -1.47
C LEU A 39 40.33 25.22 -2.20
N CYS A 40 39.74 24.18 -1.61
CA CYS A 40 38.47 23.62 -2.08
C CYS A 40 37.27 24.47 -1.65
N GLY A 41 36.12 24.25 -2.29
CA GLY A 41 34.86 24.91 -1.96
C GLY A 41 34.36 24.73 -0.53
N ARG A 42 34.89 23.75 0.22
CA ARG A 42 34.56 23.50 1.64
C ARG A 42 35.26 24.45 2.61
N CYS A 43 36.33 25.09 2.15
CA CYS A 43 37.22 25.92 2.98
C CYS A 43 37.24 27.37 2.47
N ALA A 44 36.21 27.77 1.73
CA ALA A 44 36.21 28.96 0.88
C ALA A 44 35.93 30.30 1.59
N ASP A 45 36.01 30.33 2.92
CA ASP A 45 35.89 31.54 3.75
C ASP A 45 37.18 32.41 3.75
N ASN A 46 38.17 32.08 2.92
CA ASN A 46 39.46 32.79 2.81
C ASN A 46 39.53 33.70 1.56
N ASP A 47 40.33 34.77 1.64
CA ASP A 47 40.59 35.83 0.64
C ASP A 47 41.34 35.38 -0.64
N GLY A 48 41.06 34.18 -1.15
CA GLY A 48 41.66 33.65 -2.38
C GLY A 48 40.90 34.02 -3.66
N CYS A 49 41.59 34.14 -4.79
CA CYS A 49 40.98 34.36 -6.09
C CYS A 49 40.32 33.06 -6.60
N ARG A 50 39.06 33.12 -7.02
CA ARG A 50 38.35 31.95 -7.57
C ARG A 50 38.91 31.59 -8.95
N VAL A 51 39.19 30.31 -9.19
CA VAL A 51 39.77 29.80 -10.44
C VAL A 51 38.75 28.98 -11.23
N VAL A 52 37.86 29.69 -11.94
CA VAL A 52 36.77 29.07 -12.70
C VAL A 52 37.27 28.13 -13.81
N VAL A 53 38.40 28.44 -14.45
CA VAL A 53 38.97 27.58 -15.51
C VAL A 53 39.33 26.20 -14.96
N LEU A 54 39.92 26.14 -13.76
CA LEU A 54 40.24 24.87 -13.11
C LEU A 54 38.97 24.11 -12.73
N GLU A 55 37.93 24.81 -12.25
CA GLU A 55 36.61 24.20 -12.00
C GLU A 55 36.04 23.55 -13.27
N THR A 56 36.10 24.24 -14.41
CA THR A 56 35.62 23.72 -15.71
C THR A 56 36.39 22.49 -16.16
N ILE A 57 37.73 22.48 -16.00
CA ILE A 57 38.56 21.32 -16.34
C ILE A 57 38.23 20.14 -15.43
N LEU A 58 38.19 20.36 -14.12
CA LEU A 58 37.94 19.30 -13.14
C LEU A 58 36.52 18.72 -13.26
N ASN A 59 35.57 19.47 -13.80
CA ASN A 59 34.22 18.98 -14.11
C ASN A 59 34.18 17.85 -15.16
N MET A 60 35.25 17.67 -15.94
CA MET A 60 35.35 16.56 -16.91
C MET A 60 35.80 15.24 -16.26
N PHE A 61 36.25 15.28 -15.00
CA PHE A 61 36.85 14.15 -14.31
C PHE A 61 35.98 13.61 -13.17
N ALA A 62 36.21 12.36 -12.82
CA ALA A 62 35.68 11.73 -11.62
C ALA A 62 36.76 11.62 -10.54
N PHE A 63 36.38 11.87 -9.29
CA PHE A 63 37.20 11.78 -8.11
C PHE A 63 36.78 10.58 -7.25
N PRO A 64 37.73 9.83 -6.70
CA PRO A 64 37.39 8.81 -5.72
C PRO A 64 36.84 9.47 -4.44
N CYS A 65 35.89 8.80 -3.80
CA CYS A 65 35.38 9.22 -2.50
C CYS A 65 36.53 9.36 -1.48
N VAL A 66 36.50 10.38 -0.61
CA VAL A 66 37.50 10.56 0.46
C VAL A 66 37.55 9.38 1.44
N PHE A 67 36.50 8.54 1.47
CA PHE A 67 36.43 7.32 2.25
C PHE A 67 36.85 6.06 1.47
N ASN A 68 37.52 6.20 0.32
CA ASN A 68 37.99 5.07 -0.50
C ASN A 68 38.87 4.10 0.30
N GLN A 69 39.77 4.62 1.15
CA GLN A 69 40.61 3.80 2.04
C GLN A 69 39.80 2.97 3.06
N ARG A 70 38.55 3.33 3.33
CA ARG A 70 37.64 2.61 4.23
C ARG A 70 36.69 1.66 3.48
N GLY A 71 36.80 1.58 2.15
CA GLY A 71 36.01 0.68 1.29
C GLY A 71 35.03 1.38 0.34
N CYS A 72 34.95 2.72 0.32
CA CYS A 72 34.05 3.41 -0.61
C CYS A 72 34.62 3.47 -2.03
N GLN A 73 34.14 2.61 -2.93
CA GLN A 73 34.59 2.53 -4.33
C GLN A 73 33.86 3.50 -5.29
N GLN A 74 33.17 4.52 -4.76
CA GLN A 74 32.42 5.47 -5.58
C GLN A 74 33.35 6.48 -6.24
N GLU A 75 33.15 6.69 -7.54
CA GLU A 75 33.80 7.69 -8.37
C GLU A 75 32.77 8.81 -8.65
N LEU A 76 33.06 10.01 -8.18
CA LEU A 76 32.11 11.12 -8.06
C LEU A 76 32.53 12.25 -8.97
N ARG A 77 31.59 12.84 -9.70
CA ARG A 77 31.94 14.02 -10.51
C ARG A 77 32.25 15.20 -9.60
N PHE A 78 32.90 16.19 -10.19
CA PHE A 78 33.08 17.49 -9.58
C PHE A 78 31.73 18.04 -9.07
N ASN A 79 31.72 18.62 -7.87
CA ASN A 79 30.57 19.05 -7.07
C ASN A 79 29.67 17.95 -6.49
N GLU A 80 29.56 16.76 -7.09
CA GLU A 80 28.77 15.64 -6.53
C GLU A 80 29.43 15.02 -5.29
N ALA A 81 30.74 15.21 -5.12
CA ALA A 81 31.51 14.65 -4.03
C ALA A 81 31.02 15.10 -2.64
N ASN A 82 30.59 16.36 -2.50
CA ASN A 82 30.13 16.88 -1.20
C ASN A 82 28.86 16.18 -0.73
N ASP A 83 27.89 16.04 -1.62
CA ASP A 83 26.59 15.45 -1.33
C ASP A 83 26.75 13.97 -0.98
N HIS A 84 27.57 13.25 -1.74
CA HIS A 84 27.90 11.86 -1.43
C HIS A 84 28.66 11.72 -0.10
N GLU A 85 29.70 12.52 0.13
CA GLU A 85 30.48 12.47 1.37
C GLU A 85 29.61 12.76 2.61
N ALA A 86 28.58 13.60 2.47
CA ALA A 86 27.67 13.93 3.54
C ALA A 86 26.89 12.69 4.06
N CYS A 87 26.53 11.77 3.17
CA CYS A 87 25.70 10.59 3.43
C CYS A 87 26.41 9.25 3.20
N CYS A 88 27.72 9.25 2.90
CA CYS A 88 28.48 8.04 2.59
C CYS A 88 28.39 7.01 3.72
N VAL A 89 28.06 5.75 3.39
CA VAL A 89 27.94 4.64 4.36
C VAL A 89 29.24 4.35 5.11
N PHE A 90 30.40 4.70 4.54
CA PHE A 90 31.71 4.52 5.15
C PHE A 90 32.15 5.71 6.02
N ARG A 91 31.34 6.77 6.09
CA ARG A 91 31.56 7.90 6.98
C ARG A 91 31.26 7.48 8.42
N SER A 92 32.12 7.91 9.34
CA SER A 92 31.85 7.79 10.78
C SER A 92 31.12 9.04 11.27
N PHE A 93 30.06 8.84 12.03
CA PHE A 93 29.26 9.87 12.69
C PHE A 93 29.41 9.75 14.21
N PRO A 94 29.35 10.87 14.94
CA PRO A 94 29.20 10.83 16.39
C PRO A 94 27.83 10.27 16.77
N CYS A 95 27.65 9.91 18.04
CA CYS A 95 26.35 9.56 18.59
C CYS A 95 25.33 10.69 18.32
N PRO A 96 24.13 10.40 17.80
CA PRO A 96 23.13 11.41 17.42
C PRO A 96 22.34 11.98 18.62
N LEU A 97 22.56 11.49 19.84
CA LEU A 97 21.88 12.00 21.03
C LEU A 97 22.25 13.46 21.30
N THR A 98 21.35 14.18 21.96
CA THR A 98 21.52 15.60 22.27
C THR A 98 22.81 15.84 23.07
N PRO A 99 23.42 17.04 23.00
CA PRO A 99 24.67 17.36 23.69
C PRO A 99 24.62 17.13 25.21
N ASP A 100 23.41 17.13 25.78
CA ASP A 100 23.14 16.90 27.20
C ASP A 100 23.48 15.46 27.66
N ILE A 101 23.63 14.51 26.72
CA ILE A 101 23.99 13.13 27.01
C ILE A 101 25.45 12.89 26.59
N PRO A 102 26.39 12.76 27.54
CA PRO A 102 27.80 12.61 27.23
C PRO A 102 28.08 11.23 26.62
N CYS A 103 28.13 11.15 25.29
CA CYS A 103 28.54 9.96 24.55
C CYS A 103 29.70 10.28 23.60
N LYS A 104 30.81 9.54 23.74
CA LYS A 104 32.02 9.71 22.90
C LYS A 104 32.09 8.75 21.72
N TRP A 105 31.03 7.97 21.48
CA TRP A 105 31.01 6.97 20.43
C TRP A 105 31.06 7.63 19.05
N THR A 106 31.86 7.06 18.16
CA THR A 106 31.93 7.42 16.75
C THR A 106 31.98 6.16 15.89
N GLY A 107 31.21 6.13 14.81
CA GLY A 107 31.15 4.94 13.95
C GLY A 107 30.21 5.13 12.77
N PRO A 108 30.14 4.18 11.83
CA PRO A 108 29.25 4.28 10.68
C PRO A 108 27.78 4.27 11.13
N SER A 109 26.90 4.92 10.36
CA SER A 109 25.47 5.00 10.66
C SER A 109 24.81 3.62 10.78
N THR A 110 25.32 2.62 10.05
CA THR A 110 24.87 1.23 10.14
C THR A 110 25.04 0.61 11.53
N ASN A 111 25.98 1.13 12.33
CA ASN A 111 26.29 0.64 13.68
C ASN A 111 25.57 1.44 14.77
N PHE A 112 24.69 2.38 14.42
CA PHE A 112 23.93 3.12 15.41
C PHE A 112 23.04 2.20 16.25
N ILE A 113 22.39 1.20 15.64
CA ILE A 113 21.50 0.29 16.36
C ILE A 113 22.25 -0.58 17.37
N THR A 114 23.45 -1.07 17.03
CA THR A 114 24.26 -1.86 17.95
C THR A 114 24.77 -0.99 19.09
N HIS A 115 25.26 0.21 18.78
CA HIS A 115 25.68 1.19 19.78
C HIS A 115 24.55 1.56 20.76
N PHE A 116 23.34 1.85 20.25
CA PHE A 116 22.20 2.18 21.09
C PHE A 116 21.79 1.01 21.98
N LYS A 117 21.80 -0.22 21.48
CA LYS A 117 21.50 -1.41 22.29
C LYS A 117 22.46 -1.57 23.47
N GLU A 118 23.74 -1.24 23.28
CA GLU A 118 24.78 -1.41 24.30
C GLU A 118 24.86 -0.25 25.30
N LYS A 119 24.68 0.99 24.84
CA LYS A 119 24.95 2.20 25.64
C LYS A 119 23.73 3.07 25.91
N HIS A 120 22.68 2.97 25.10
CA HIS A 120 21.51 3.85 25.13
C HIS A 120 20.18 3.10 24.92
N TYR A 121 20.03 1.92 25.52
CA TYR A 121 18.87 1.05 25.30
C TYR A 121 17.53 1.75 25.61
N SER A 122 17.52 2.65 26.60
CA SER A 122 16.35 3.46 26.98
C SER A 122 15.88 4.46 25.90
N PHE A 123 16.74 4.76 24.93
CA PHE A 123 16.42 5.64 23.79
C PHE A 123 15.97 4.85 22.56
N ILE A 124 15.83 3.52 22.66
CA ILE A 124 15.20 2.68 21.65
C ILE A 124 13.71 2.55 22.00
N TRP A 125 12.85 3.21 21.24
CA TRP A 125 11.42 3.23 21.49
C TRP A 125 10.70 2.28 20.52
N LYS A 126 9.73 1.54 21.05
CA LYS A 126 8.90 0.61 20.27
C LYS A 126 7.93 1.32 19.33
N LYS A 127 7.45 2.49 19.74
CA LYS A 127 6.55 3.34 18.95
C LYS A 127 7.33 4.54 18.44
N SER A 128 7.10 4.91 17.20
CA SER A 128 7.62 6.14 16.60
C SER A 128 6.77 7.36 17.00
N THR A 129 6.45 7.50 18.30
CA THR A 129 5.59 8.56 18.83
C THR A 129 6.25 9.31 19.98
N PHE A 130 5.98 10.61 20.09
CA PHE A 130 6.43 11.45 21.19
C PHE A 130 5.36 12.48 21.56
N LYS A 131 5.34 12.90 22.83
CA LYS A 131 4.33 13.84 23.35
C LYS A 131 4.93 15.22 23.54
N LEU A 132 4.17 16.25 23.15
CA LEU A 132 4.52 17.66 23.30
C LEU A 132 3.50 18.34 24.21
N CYS A 133 3.97 19.05 25.22
CA CYS A 133 3.15 20.00 25.97
C CYS A 133 3.15 21.34 25.21
N VAL A 134 1.99 21.84 24.79
CA VAL A 134 1.91 23.03 23.91
C VAL A 134 2.54 24.27 24.55
N ASN A 135 2.59 24.33 25.89
CA ASN A 135 3.10 25.47 26.65
C ASN A 135 4.56 25.32 27.11
N GLU A 136 5.19 24.16 26.89
CA GLU A 136 6.55 23.88 27.35
C GLU A 136 7.45 23.52 26.18
N SER A 137 8.64 24.12 26.15
CA SER A 137 9.63 23.75 25.13
C SER A 137 10.20 22.38 25.46
N SER A 138 10.41 21.56 24.43
CA SER A 138 10.92 20.20 24.59
C SER A 138 11.79 19.82 23.42
N GLN A 139 12.76 18.94 23.66
CA GLN A 139 13.61 18.39 22.62
C GLN A 139 13.91 16.94 22.95
N GLY A 140 14.22 16.16 21.92
CA GLY A 140 14.52 14.76 22.10
C GLY A 140 15.16 14.15 20.87
N THR A 141 15.85 13.03 21.11
CA THR A 141 16.32 12.15 20.06
C THR A 141 16.11 10.73 20.52
N PHE A 142 15.51 9.92 19.67
CA PHE A 142 15.30 8.50 19.94
C PHE A 142 15.42 7.69 18.66
N MET A 143 15.57 6.39 18.83
CA MET A 143 15.66 5.43 17.75
C MET A 143 14.44 4.52 17.76
N CYS A 144 13.90 4.21 16.59
CA CYS A 144 12.93 3.14 16.44
C CYS A 144 13.39 2.18 15.34
N VAL A 145 12.91 0.94 15.41
CA VAL A 145 13.20 -0.10 14.43
C VAL A 145 11.87 -0.58 13.87
N GLU A 146 11.68 -0.41 12.57
CA GLU A 146 10.49 -0.84 11.85
C GLU A 146 10.91 -1.64 10.61
N ALA A 147 10.37 -2.86 10.47
CA ALA A 147 10.66 -3.77 9.35
C ALA A 147 12.17 -3.93 9.05
N ASN A 148 12.99 -4.12 10.10
CA ASN A 148 14.46 -4.26 10.04
C ASN A 148 15.23 -3.01 9.56
N VAL A 149 14.58 -1.85 9.47
CA VAL A 149 15.22 -0.56 9.21
C VAL A 149 15.24 0.24 10.51
N SER A 150 16.42 0.74 10.88
CA SER A 150 16.58 1.61 12.05
C SER A 150 16.44 3.07 11.64
N PHE A 151 15.54 3.80 12.31
CA PHE A 151 15.32 5.22 12.13
C PHE A 151 15.77 5.99 13.36
N VAL A 152 16.41 7.14 13.14
CA VAL A 152 16.68 8.15 14.16
C VAL A 152 15.71 9.30 13.95
N ILE A 153 14.97 9.62 15.00
CA ILE A 153 14.01 10.71 15.03
C ILE A 153 14.52 11.75 16.01
N THR A 154 14.71 12.98 15.54
CA THR A 154 15.08 14.13 16.36
C THR A 154 13.96 15.16 16.30
N PHE A 155 13.72 15.86 17.41
CA PHE A 155 12.78 16.96 17.44
C PHE A 155 13.18 18.04 18.45
N SER A 156 12.76 19.26 18.17
CA SER A 156 12.88 20.44 19.03
C SER A 156 11.64 21.30 18.86
N TYR A 157 10.87 21.44 19.93
CA TYR A 157 9.68 22.27 20.00
C TYR A 157 9.93 23.51 20.86
N ASN A 158 9.60 24.68 20.32
CA ASN A 158 9.69 25.95 21.03
C ASN A 158 8.29 26.48 21.34
N SER A 159 7.93 26.54 22.62
CA SER A 159 6.58 26.92 23.06
C SER A 159 6.25 28.40 22.89
N ALA A 160 7.25 29.29 22.78
CA ALA A 160 7.03 30.72 22.56
C ALA A 160 6.66 31.00 21.09
N THR A 161 7.36 30.36 20.16
CA THR A 161 7.13 30.51 18.70
C THR A 161 6.10 29.53 18.15
N LYS A 162 5.74 28.49 18.93
CA LYS A 162 4.91 27.34 18.52
C LYS A 162 5.49 26.56 17.33
N LEU A 163 6.81 26.66 17.10
CA LEU A 163 7.51 25.96 16.03
C LEU A 163 8.05 24.61 16.52
N LEU A 164 7.68 23.54 15.81
CA LEU A 164 8.25 22.21 15.95
C LEU A 164 9.23 21.97 14.80
N ARG A 165 10.50 21.83 15.12
CA ARG A 165 11.52 21.32 14.21
C ARG A 165 11.73 19.84 14.45
N TYR A 166 11.89 19.07 13.39
CA TYR A 166 12.10 17.64 13.49
C TYR A 166 12.83 17.09 12.27
N ASP A 167 13.50 15.96 12.46
CA ASP A 167 14.16 15.21 11.40
C ASP A 167 13.91 13.71 11.60
N VAL A 168 13.74 12.99 10.49
CA VAL A 168 13.46 11.56 10.45
C VAL A 168 14.38 10.93 9.41
N CYS A 169 15.43 10.27 9.89
CA CYS A 169 16.50 9.72 9.07
C CYS A 169 16.64 8.20 9.28
N TYR A 170 16.97 7.44 8.23
CA TYR A 170 17.31 6.03 8.37
C TYR A 170 18.82 5.80 8.45
N CYS A 171 19.25 4.83 9.25
CA CYS A 171 20.67 4.59 9.55
C CYS A 171 21.21 3.26 8.98
N SER A 172 20.34 2.28 8.77
CA SER A 172 20.71 0.95 8.26
C SER A 172 19.59 0.38 7.40
N GLY A 173 19.96 -0.41 6.38
CA GLY A 173 19.03 -0.98 5.39
C GLY A 173 18.94 -0.15 4.11
N LYS A 174 18.73 -0.82 2.97
CA LYS A 174 18.38 -0.17 1.70
C LYS A 174 16.94 0.35 1.83
N ALA A 175 16.76 1.50 2.48
CA ALA A 175 15.50 2.22 2.54
C ALA A 175 15.23 2.89 1.19
N ILE A 176 15.13 2.08 0.13
CA ILE A 176 14.74 2.54 -1.19
C ILE A 176 13.26 2.91 -1.08
N ASP A 177 12.94 4.20 -1.28
CA ASP A 177 11.60 4.79 -1.19
C ASP A 177 10.91 4.78 0.19
N SER A 178 11.68 4.80 1.28
CA SER A 178 11.07 5.08 2.59
C SER A 178 10.55 6.52 2.64
N SER A 179 9.32 6.67 3.08
CA SER A 179 8.66 7.94 3.37
C SER A 179 8.14 7.93 4.79
N TYR A 180 7.88 9.10 5.34
CA TYR A 180 7.22 9.23 6.64
C TYR A 180 6.11 10.26 6.52
N GLN A 181 5.07 10.06 7.31
CA GLN A 181 3.96 10.98 7.45
C GLN A 181 3.83 11.35 8.93
N ILE A 182 3.77 12.64 9.22
CA ILE A 182 3.50 13.11 10.59
C ILE A 182 1.99 13.16 10.78
N GLN A 183 1.51 12.51 11.84
CA GLN A 183 0.15 12.65 12.33
C GLN A 183 0.20 13.34 13.70
N LEU A 184 -0.57 14.41 13.84
CA LEU A 184 -0.79 15.11 15.11
C LEU A 184 -2.08 14.55 15.72
N VAL A 185 -2.03 14.10 16.97
CA VAL A 185 -3.16 13.52 17.68
C VAL A 185 -3.39 14.31 18.96
N ASN A 186 -4.65 14.61 19.27
CA ASN A 186 -4.99 15.15 20.59
C ASN A 186 -4.78 14.06 21.65
N ASP A 187 -3.93 14.33 22.65
CA ASP A 187 -3.60 13.36 23.72
C ASP A 187 -4.83 12.97 24.56
N GLN A 188 -5.87 13.82 24.59
CA GLN A 188 -7.11 13.61 25.33
C GLN A 188 -8.24 13.01 24.49
N ASP A 189 -8.17 13.12 23.16
CA ASP A 189 -9.14 12.56 22.21
C ASP A 189 -8.41 11.96 20.99
N PRO A 190 -8.14 10.64 20.99
CA PRO A 190 -7.40 9.97 19.92
C PRO A 190 -8.10 9.98 18.56
N ASP A 191 -9.43 10.15 18.50
CA ASP A 191 -10.18 10.22 17.24
C ASP A 191 -9.98 11.59 16.56
N CYS A 192 -9.59 12.62 17.34
CA CYS A 192 -9.23 13.94 16.84
C CYS A 192 -7.76 13.99 16.41
N SER A 193 -7.52 13.75 15.11
CA SER A 193 -6.17 13.74 14.54
C SER A 193 -6.06 14.37 13.16
N ILE A 194 -4.85 14.85 12.83
CA ILE A 194 -4.52 15.48 11.55
C ILE A 194 -3.29 14.80 10.98
N SER A 195 -3.40 14.26 9.76
CA SER A 195 -2.28 13.69 9.03
C SER A 195 -1.72 14.68 8.01
N LEU A 196 -0.43 14.98 8.09
CA LEU A 196 0.26 15.89 7.17
C LEU A 196 0.64 15.20 5.86
N LYS A 197 1.22 15.90 4.88
CA LYS A 197 1.70 15.27 3.64
C LYS A 197 2.89 14.36 3.92
N SER A 198 2.93 13.22 3.24
CA SER A 198 4.06 12.29 3.27
C SER A 198 5.33 12.93 2.69
N ARG A 199 6.48 12.67 3.32
CA ARG A 199 7.81 13.17 2.94
C ARG A 199 8.77 11.99 2.76
N LYS A 200 9.75 12.11 1.86
CA LYS A 200 10.79 11.08 1.70
C LYS A 200 11.70 11.07 2.92
N CYS A 201 11.98 9.88 3.44
CA CYS A 201 12.98 9.66 4.48
C CYS A 201 14.36 9.63 3.82
N LEU A 202 15.29 10.36 4.40
CA LEU A 202 16.64 10.48 3.88
C LEU A 202 17.60 9.64 4.72
N GLN A 203 18.71 9.24 4.11
CA GLN A 203 19.76 8.56 4.85
C GLN A 203 20.33 9.54 5.87
N TYR A 204 20.63 9.05 7.07
CA TYR A 204 21.26 9.84 8.11
C TYR A 204 22.53 10.50 7.58
N CYS A 205 22.51 11.83 7.51
CA CYS A 205 23.58 12.67 7.02
C CYS A 205 23.70 13.91 7.91
N ASN A 206 24.88 14.54 7.94
CA ASN A 206 25.13 15.72 8.78
C ASN A 206 24.65 17.04 8.12
N SER A 207 24.00 16.97 6.96
CA SER A 207 23.44 18.12 6.25
C SER A 207 21.98 18.28 6.66
N GLN A 208 21.64 19.43 7.25
CA GLN A 208 20.35 19.75 7.87
C GLN A 208 19.17 19.60 6.89
N ASN A 209 18.51 18.44 6.90
CA ASN A 209 17.19 18.26 6.29
C ASN A 209 16.06 18.57 7.30
N GLU A 210 16.28 19.59 8.12
CA GLU A 210 15.41 19.92 9.26
C GLU A 210 14.04 20.39 8.74
N SER A 211 13.01 19.61 9.05
CA SER A 211 11.63 19.95 8.74
C SER A 211 11.07 20.84 9.84
N CYS A 212 10.37 21.92 9.46
CA CYS A 212 9.74 22.84 10.41
C CYS A 212 8.21 22.85 10.24
N LEU A 213 7.49 22.83 11.35
CA LEU A 213 6.03 22.85 11.42
C LEU A 213 5.57 23.90 12.44
N ASN A 214 4.67 24.80 12.02
CA ASN A 214 4.04 25.74 12.95
C ASN A 214 2.79 25.10 13.56
N LEU A 215 2.87 24.64 14.82
CA LEU A 215 1.77 23.94 15.47
C LEU A 215 0.56 24.85 15.70
N HIS A 216 0.75 26.17 15.84
CA HIS A 216 -0.35 27.12 16.07
C HIS A 216 -1.44 27.02 15.01
N GLN A 217 -1.08 26.71 13.76
CA GLN A 217 -2.02 26.57 12.64
C GLN A 217 -2.96 25.36 12.78
N TYR A 218 -2.59 24.36 13.58
CA TYR A 218 -3.32 23.10 13.72
C TYR A 218 -4.03 22.97 15.06
N LEU A 219 -3.67 23.77 16.08
CA LEU A 219 -4.24 23.68 17.43
C LEU A 219 -5.77 23.79 17.41
N LYS A 220 -6.34 24.73 16.66
CA LYS A 220 -7.79 24.92 16.59
C LYS A 220 -8.51 23.70 16.02
N ASN A 221 -7.92 23.05 15.00
CA ASN A 221 -8.47 21.84 14.39
C ASN A 221 -8.34 20.61 15.28
N LEU A 222 -7.43 20.63 16.25
CA LEU A 222 -7.25 19.60 17.27
C LEU A 222 -8.00 19.90 18.57
N GLU A 223 -8.90 20.90 18.56
CA GLU A 223 -9.66 21.36 19.74
C GLU A 223 -8.83 22.03 20.84
N ASN A 224 -7.70 22.64 20.46
CA ASN A 224 -6.76 23.36 21.32
C ASN A 224 -6.27 22.53 22.52
N PRO A 225 -5.65 21.37 22.29
CA PRO A 225 -5.27 20.49 23.36
C PRO A 225 -4.06 21.06 24.13
N SER A 226 -3.97 20.75 25.42
CA SER A 226 -2.79 21.09 26.23
C SER A 226 -1.58 20.23 25.86
N ARG A 227 -1.82 19.03 25.33
CA ARG A 227 -0.82 18.03 24.93
C ARG A 227 -1.15 17.43 23.57
N ILE A 228 -0.13 17.27 22.75
CA ILE A 228 -0.24 16.68 21.41
C ILE A 228 0.67 15.45 21.37
N GLU A 229 0.13 14.33 20.92
CA GLU A 229 0.95 13.18 20.53
C GLU A 229 1.32 13.31 19.04
N VAL A 230 2.61 13.35 18.76
CA VAL A 230 3.16 13.36 17.41
C VAL A 230 3.50 11.93 17.03
N VAL A 231 2.77 11.39 16.06
CA VAL A 231 2.94 10.04 15.54
C VAL A 231 3.69 10.12 14.20
N VAL A 232 4.86 9.48 14.13
CA VAL A 232 5.63 9.37 12.89
C VAL A 232 5.25 8.06 12.21
N LEU A 233 4.34 8.13 11.24
CA LEU A 233 3.92 6.99 10.42
C LEU A 233 5.01 6.70 9.40
N LEU A 234 5.84 5.70 9.68
CA LEU A 234 6.90 5.26 8.79
C LEU A 234 6.30 4.45 7.64
N GLN A 235 6.20 5.09 6.49
CA GLN A 235 5.70 4.52 5.25
C GLN A 235 6.87 4.06 4.41
N GLN A 236 7.33 2.84 4.66
CA GLN A 236 8.20 2.20 3.69
C GLN A 236 7.32 1.86 2.48
N LYS A 237 7.48 2.61 1.37
CA LYS A 237 7.42 1.88 0.10
C LYS A 237 8.63 1.00 0.22
N GLN A 238 8.41 -0.28 0.49
CA GLN A 238 9.36 -1.22 -0.01
C GLN A 238 9.56 -0.78 -1.48
N SER A 239 10.78 -0.46 -1.88
CA SER A 239 11.22 -1.15 -3.07
C SER A 239 10.85 -2.59 -2.75
N VAL A 240 9.76 -3.02 -3.37
CA VAL A 240 9.82 -4.23 -4.14
C VAL A 240 11.24 -4.19 -4.67
N GLN A 241 12.13 -4.94 -4.04
CA GLN A 241 12.82 -5.86 -4.89
C GLN A 241 11.66 -6.40 -5.72
N ASN A 242 11.59 -5.97 -6.98
CA ASN A 242 11.53 -7.01 -7.98
C ASN A 242 12.64 -7.96 -7.50
N ILE A 243 12.28 -8.87 -6.57
CA ILE A 243 12.53 -10.25 -6.80
C ILE A 243 11.94 -10.31 -8.18
N ASP A 244 12.83 -10.20 -9.16
CA ASP A 244 12.59 -10.80 -10.43
C ASP A 244 12.44 -12.25 -9.99
N VAL A 245 11.21 -12.58 -9.56
CA VAL A 245 10.81 -13.91 -9.19
C VAL A 245 10.92 -14.51 -10.56
N SER A 246 12.10 -15.08 -10.83
CA SER A 246 12.42 -15.74 -12.08
C SER A 246 11.15 -16.45 -12.48
N TYR A 247 10.70 -16.30 -13.72
CA TYR A 247 9.45 -16.88 -14.22
C TYR A 247 9.22 -18.33 -13.72
N ASN A 248 10.31 -19.05 -13.47
CA ASN A 248 10.40 -20.35 -12.82
C ASN A 248 9.75 -20.41 -11.42
N VAL A 249 10.01 -19.47 -10.51
CA VAL A 249 9.43 -19.45 -9.15
C VAL A 249 7.95 -19.05 -9.16
N LEU A 250 7.52 -18.12 -10.03
CA LEU A 250 6.08 -17.82 -10.19
C LEU A 250 5.29 -19.00 -10.75
N ASN A 251 5.91 -19.80 -11.62
CA ASN A 251 5.30 -21.05 -12.10
C ASN A 251 5.19 -22.11 -11.01
N SER A 252 6.15 -22.16 -10.08
CA SER A 252 6.08 -23.06 -8.91
C SER A 252 5.06 -22.63 -7.85
N LEU A 253 4.55 -21.40 -7.93
CA LEU A 253 3.51 -20.85 -7.04
C LEU A 253 2.12 -20.87 -7.65
N LYS A 254 1.86 -21.89 -8.49
CA LYS A 254 0.54 -22.13 -9.09
C LYS A 254 -0.16 -23.28 -8.38
N CYS A 255 -1.46 -23.13 -8.22
CA CYS A 255 -2.36 -24.16 -7.74
C CYS A 255 -2.24 -25.40 -8.65
N GLY A 256 -2.07 -26.59 -8.04
CA GLY A 256 -1.99 -27.86 -8.76
C GLY A 256 -3.23 -28.18 -9.61
N ASP A 257 -4.40 -27.67 -9.20
CA ASP A 257 -5.67 -27.94 -9.89
C ASP A 257 -5.99 -26.91 -10.98
N CYS A 258 -6.02 -25.62 -10.61
CA CYS A 258 -6.52 -24.56 -11.51
C CYS A 258 -5.42 -23.73 -12.17
N CYS A 259 -4.15 -23.99 -11.86
CA CYS A 259 -2.99 -23.27 -12.38
C CYS A 259 -2.99 -21.75 -12.09
N ASN A 260 -3.92 -21.24 -11.28
CA ASN A 260 -3.90 -19.86 -10.80
C ASN A 260 -2.86 -19.69 -9.69
N TYR A 261 -2.44 -18.45 -9.44
CA TYR A 261 -1.50 -18.16 -8.36
C TYR A 261 -2.06 -18.58 -6.99
N LEU A 262 -1.18 -19.14 -6.16
CA LEU A 262 -1.49 -19.48 -4.79
C LEU A 262 -1.55 -18.20 -3.93
N ILE A 263 -2.75 -17.90 -3.43
CA ILE A 263 -3.00 -16.76 -2.54
C ILE A 263 -3.50 -17.33 -1.20
N PRO A 264 -2.96 -16.89 -0.05
CA PRO A 264 -3.43 -17.32 1.26
C PRO A 264 -4.96 -17.17 1.43
N PRO A 265 -5.63 -18.11 2.12
CA PRO A 265 -5.11 -19.38 2.63
C PRO A 265 -4.91 -20.44 1.53
N VAL A 266 -3.86 -21.26 1.68
CA VAL A 266 -3.53 -22.39 0.78
C VAL A 266 -3.75 -23.73 1.48
N TYR A 267 -4.09 -24.75 0.69
CA TYR A 267 -4.49 -26.06 1.18
C TYR A 267 -3.59 -27.14 0.58
N ASP A 268 -3.29 -28.17 1.35
CA ASP A 268 -2.64 -29.38 0.87
C ASP A 268 -3.73 -30.37 0.41
N LEU A 269 -3.56 -30.91 -0.80
CA LEU A 269 -4.37 -32.00 -1.37
C LEU A 269 -3.40 -33.05 -1.89
N ASP A 270 -3.33 -34.17 -1.16
CA ASP A 270 -2.35 -35.24 -1.38
C ASP A 270 -0.90 -34.71 -1.42
N GLU A 271 -0.23 -34.76 -2.58
CA GLU A 271 1.14 -34.25 -2.78
C GLU A 271 1.20 -32.83 -3.40
N HIS A 272 0.06 -32.16 -3.54
CA HIS A 272 -0.05 -30.87 -4.22
C HIS A 272 -0.60 -29.78 -3.33
N ILE A 273 -0.20 -28.53 -3.61
CA ILE A 273 -0.71 -27.34 -2.93
C ILE A 273 -1.73 -26.68 -3.84
N ILE A 274 -2.91 -26.44 -3.30
CA ILE A 274 -4.05 -25.86 -4.01
C ILE A 274 -4.50 -24.54 -3.38
N CYS A 275 -5.15 -23.69 -4.18
CA CYS A 275 -5.65 -22.40 -3.72
C CYS A 275 -6.95 -22.56 -2.92
N SER A 276 -7.32 -21.51 -2.18
CA SER A 276 -8.57 -21.44 -1.40
C SER A 276 -9.82 -21.84 -2.21
N ASP A 277 -9.92 -21.38 -3.46
CA ASP A 277 -11.08 -21.64 -4.32
C ASP A 277 -11.19 -23.14 -4.71
N CYS A 278 -10.05 -23.83 -4.88
CA CYS A 278 -10.03 -25.27 -5.15
C CYS A 278 -10.21 -26.08 -3.86
N GLY A 279 -9.63 -25.62 -2.75
CA GLY A 279 -9.81 -26.25 -1.44
C GLY A 279 -11.29 -26.32 -1.04
N ARG A 280 -12.05 -25.24 -1.23
CA ARG A 280 -13.50 -25.24 -0.95
C ARG A 280 -14.31 -26.26 -1.75
N ARG A 281 -13.81 -26.69 -2.93
CA ARG A 281 -14.49 -27.66 -3.80
C ARG A 281 -14.10 -29.10 -3.50
N ASN A 282 -13.02 -29.32 -2.75
CA ASN A 282 -12.44 -30.63 -2.50
C ASN A 282 -12.55 -30.99 -1.00
N PRO A 283 -13.43 -31.94 -0.63
CA PRO A 283 -13.66 -32.30 0.78
C PRO A 283 -12.45 -33.00 1.45
N HIS A 284 -11.45 -33.44 0.69
CA HIS A 284 -10.25 -34.10 1.19
C HIS A 284 -9.07 -33.17 1.46
N CYS A 285 -9.17 -31.88 1.13
CA CYS A 285 -8.07 -30.95 1.36
C CYS A 285 -7.97 -30.54 2.84
N VAL A 286 -6.76 -30.24 3.28
CA VAL A 286 -6.48 -29.70 4.62
C VAL A 286 -5.73 -28.37 4.50
N LEU A 287 -5.92 -27.46 5.47
CA LEU A 287 -5.15 -26.22 5.49
C LEU A 287 -3.66 -26.59 5.53
N SER A 288 -2.86 -25.97 4.65
CA SER A 288 -1.45 -26.36 4.57
C SER A 288 -0.75 -26.12 5.90
N ASN A 289 0.10 -27.05 6.34
CA ASN A 289 0.93 -26.87 7.53
C ASN A 289 2.36 -26.40 7.19
N ASN A 290 2.64 -26.19 5.90
CA ASN A 290 3.95 -25.76 5.44
C ASN A 290 4.15 -24.25 5.66
N GLU A 291 4.72 -23.88 6.81
CA GLU A 291 5.02 -22.49 7.15
C GLU A 291 5.88 -21.78 6.10
N LYS A 292 6.80 -22.50 5.44
CA LYS A 292 7.64 -21.90 4.38
C LYS A 292 6.82 -21.49 3.17
N ILE A 293 5.87 -22.33 2.73
CA ILE A 293 4.97 -21.99 1.63
C ILE A 293 4.06 -20.83 2.04
N LYS A 294 3.49 -20.84 3.26
CA LYS A 294 2.62 -19.76 3.75
C LYS A 294 3.32 -18.41 3.72
N THR A 295 4.52 -18.32 4.30
CA THR A 295 5.32 -17.08 4.28
C THR A 295 5.66 -16.68 2.84
N LEU A 296 6.05 -17.66 2.00
CA LEU A 296 6.38 -17.39 0.61
C LEU A 296 5.19 -16.84 -0.19
N VAL A 297 4.01 -17.45 -0.11
CA VAL A 297 2.82 -16.97 -0.85
C VAL A 297 2.29 -15.65 -0.32
N GLU A 298 2.53 -15.34 0.97
CA GLU A 298 2.16 -14.06 1.59
C GLU A 298 3.07 -12.90 1.13
N ASP A 299 4.37 -13.13 1.04
CA ASP A 299 5.35 -12.10 0.70
C ASP A 299 5.54 -11.86 -0.80
N VAL A 300 5.07 -12.79 -1.66
CA VAL A 300 5.17 -12.67 -3.11
C VAL A 300 4.20 -11.64 -3.67
N ARG A 301 4.66 -10.94 -4.72
CA ARG A 301 3.81 -10.09 -5.56
C ARG A 301 3.57 -10.78 -6.89
N TYR A 302 2.30 -10.85 -7.26
CA TYR A 302 1.86 -11.54 -8.45
C TYR A 302 1.57 -10.50 -9.54
N PRO A 303 2.05 -10.72 -10.77
CA PRO A 303 1.57 -9.93 -11.90
C PRO A 303 0.08 -10.20 -12.09
N CYS A 304 -0.64 -9.17 -12.51
CA CYS A 304 -2.04 -9.33 -12.88
C CYS A 304 -2.21 -10.48 -13.88
N ARG A 305 -3.29 -11.27 -13.72
CA ARG A 305 -3.56 -12.40 -14.63
C ARG A 305 -3.91 -11.95 -16.05
N TRP A 306 -4.39 -10.73 -16.23
CA TRP A 306 -4.68 -10.16 -17.54
C TRP A 306 -3.42 -9.48 -18.07
N ARG A 307 -2.89 -9.99 -19.19
CA ARG A 307 -1.63 -9.55 -19.81
C ARG A 307 -1.60 -8.07 -20.17
N GLU A 308 -2.77 -7.47 -20.38
CA GLU A 308 -2.93 -6.05 -20.69
C GLU A 308 -2.67 -5.15 -19.47
N CYS A 309 -2.82 -5.70 -18.26
CA CYS A 309 -2.54 -5.01 -17.02
C CYS A 309 -1.06 -5.18 -16.62
N LYS A 310 -0.35 -4.06 -16.44
CA LYS A 310 1.06 -4.05 -16.06
C LYS A 310 1.30 -4.02 -14.55
N ASP A 311 0.23 -4.11 -13.76
CA ASP A 311 0.32 -4.03 -12.31
C ASP A 311 0.84 -5.34 -11.71
N VAL A 312 1.71 -5.20 -10.70
CA VAL A 312 2.26 -6.30 -9.90
C VAL A 312 1.84 -6.06 -8.46
N VAL A 313 1.00 -6.93 -7.92
CA VAL A 313 0.24 -6.68 -6.69
C VAL A 313 0.58 -7.73 -5.63
N LYS A 314 0.71 -7.28 -4.38
CA LYS A 314 0.96 -8.18 -3.23
C LYS A 314 -0.25 -9.09 -2.99
N SER A 315 -0.01 -10.31 -2.51
CA SER A 315 -1.02 -11.35 -2.23
C SER A 315 -2.27 -10.83 -1.49
N ASP A 316 -2.10 -10.06 -0.43
CA ASP A 316 -3.16 -9.45 0.41
C ASP A 316 -4.11 -8.52 -0.36
N LYS A 317 -3.59 -7.84 -1.38
CA LYS A 317 -4.33 -6.90 -2.23
C LYS A 317 -4.65 -7.47 -3.61
N PHE A 318 -4.20 -8.69 -3.91
CA PHE A 318 -4.31 -9.26 -5.25
C PHE A 318 -5.77 -9.46 -5.66
N LYS A 319 -6.60 -10.08 -4.80
CA LYS A 319 -8.03 -10.24 -5.06
C LYS A 319 -8.74 -8.89 -5.22
N LEU A 320 -8.42 -7.91 -4.37
CA LEU A 320 -9.00 -6.56 -4.49
C LEU A 320 -8.61 -5.88 -5.81
N HIS A 321 -7.36 -6.05 -6.26
CA HIS A 321 -6.92 -5.57 -7.57
C HIS A 321 -7.64 -6.30 -8.69
N GLU A 322 -7.76 -7.64 -8.65
CA GLU A 322 -8.46 -8.39 -9.68
C GLU A 322 -9.88 -7.89 -9.89
N LEU A 323 -10.58 -7.65 -8.79
CA LEU A 323 -11.96 -7.15 -8.82
C LEU A 323 -12.06 -5.72 -9.39
N LYS A 324 -11.04 -4.89 -9.20
CA LYS A 324 -10.97 -3.49 -9.66
C LYS A 324 -10.22 -3.30 -10.99
N CYS A 325 -9.67 -4.38 -11.56
CA CYS A 325 -8.80 -4.27 -12.72
C CYS A 325 -9.61 -3.83 -13.95
N LYS A 326 -9.12 -2.79 -14.64
CA LYS A 326 -9.74 -2.30 -15.89
C LYS A 326 -9.81 -3.38 -16.98
N TYR A 327 -8.89 -4.33 -16.95
CA TYR A 327 -8.79 -5.42 -17.93
C TYR A 327 -9.50 -6.70 -17.47
N ARG A 328 -10.31 -6.63 -16.40
CA ARG A 328 -11.08 -7.76 -15.90
C ARG A 328 -11.99 -8.32 -16.99
N HIS A 329 -11.96 -9.64 -17.12
CA HIS A 329 -12.93 -10.39 -17.93
C HIS A 329 -13.88 -11.12 -16.99
N TYR A 330 -15.14 -11.21 -17.40
CA TYR A 330 -16.21 -11.90 -16.70
C TYR A 330 -16.50 -13.20 -17.42
N ASP A 331 -16.62 -14.29 -16.67
CA ASP A 331 -17.14 -15.54 -17.19
C ASP A 331 -18.64 -15.38 -17.46
N CYS A 332 -19.12 -15.94 -18.56
CA CYS A 332 -20.55 -16.01 -18.82
C CYS A 332 -21.26 -16.83 -17.73
N PHE A 333 -22.33 -16.27 -17.17
CA PHE A 333 -23.12 -16.94 -16.14
C PHE A 333 -24.06 -18.03 -16.70
N PHE A 334 -24.17 -18.13 -18.02
CA PHE A 334 -24.92 -19.21 -18.67
C PHE A 334 -24.09 -20.50 -18.69
N PRO A 335 -24.55 -21.61 -18.09
CA PRO A 335 -23.76 -22.85 -17.96
C PRO A 335 -23.31 -23.46 -19.30
N THR A 336 -24.08 -23.22 -20.36
CA THR A 336 -23.77 -23.69 -21.72
C THR A 336 -22.77 -22.80 -22.45
N CYS A 337 -22.40 -21.65 -21.87
CA CYS A 337 -21.52 -20.67 -22.46
C CYS A 337 -20.16 -20.65 -21.77
N LYS A 338 -19.10 -20.85 -22.55
CA LYS A 338 -17.71 -20.81 -22.05
C LYS A 338 -16.97 -19.53 -22.42
N THR A 339 -17.67 -18.55 -22.98
CA THR A 339 -17.02 -17.30 -23.40
C THR A 339 -16.85 -16.36 -22.22
N THR A 340 -15.72 -15.64 -22.22
CA THR A 340 -15.45 -14.55 -21.28
C THR A 340 -15.60 -13.22 -21.98
N PHE A 341 -16.12 -12.20 -21.30
CA PHE A 341 -16.38 -10.88 -21.89
C PHE A 341 -15.85 -9.73 -21.02
N LYS A 342 -15.59 -8.57 -21.63
CA LYS A 342 -15.29 -7.32 -20.92
C LYS A 342 -16.60 -6.61 -20.57
N ILE A 343 -16.60 -5.74 -19.56
CA ILE A 343 -17.82 -4.99 -19.19
C ILE A 343 -18.39 -4.20 -20.38
N ASP A 344 -17.51 -3.64 -21.22
CA ASP A 344 -17.88 -2.87 -22.41
C ASP A 344 -18.62 -3.73 -23.46
N SER A 345 -18.36 -5.04 -23.49
CA SER A 345 -18.99 -6.00 -24.41
C SER A 345 -20.08 -6.83 -23.73
N ALA A 346 -20.44 -6.51 -22.48
CA ALA A 346 -21.38 -7.30 -21.68
C ALA A 346 -22.80 -7.28 -22.26
N ILE A 347 -23.25 -6.12 -22.75
CA ILE A 347 -24.61 -5.97 -23.29
C ILE A 347 -24.79 -6.89 -24.50
N GLU A 348 -23.95 -6.72 -25.53
CA GLU A 348 -23.98 -7.52 -26.77
C GLU A 348 -23.86 -9.02 -26.48
N HIS A 349 -22.94 -9.41 -25.59
CA HIS A 349 -22.75 -10.81 -25.24
C HIS A 349 -23.97 -11.42 -24.53
N LEU A 350 -24.53 -10.74 -23.53
CA LEU A 350 -25.64 -11.27 -22.74
C LEU A 350 -26.96 -11.25 -23.51
N GLU A 351 -27.18 -10.27 -24.38
CA GLU A 351 -28.32 -10.24 -25.31
C GLU A 351 -28.30 -11.43 -26.28
N SER A 352 -27.11 -11.93 -26.65
CA SER A 352 -27.00 -13.17 -27.46
C SER A 352 -27.57 -14.41 -26.76
N HIS A 353 -27.64 -14.39 -25.43
CA HIS A 353 -28.29 -15.41 -24.60
C HIS A 353 -29.77 -15.11 -24.30
N ARG A 354 -30.37 -14.14 -24.99
CA ARG A 354 -31.74 -13.65 -24.75
C ARG A 354 -31.94 -13.07 -23.35
N ALA A 355 -30.86 -12.65 -22.68
CA ALA A 355 -30.96 -11.85 -21.47
C ALA A 355 -31.48 -10.45 -21.82
N VAL A 356 -32.23 -9.85 -20.91
CA VAL A 356 -32.89 -8.55 -21.12
C VAL A 356 -32.07 -7.47 -20.42
N TYR A 357 -31.56 -6.51 -21.19
CA TYR A 357 -30.87 -5.34 -20.67
C TYR A 357 -31.87 -4.26 -20.21
N MET A 358 -31.70 -3.74 -18.99
CA MET A 358 -32.52 -2.66 -18.42
C MET A 358 -31.64 -1.46 -18.05
N PRO A 359 -31.68 -0.34 -18.80
CA PRO A 359 -30.76 0.78 -18.58
C PRO A 359 -31.05 1.63 -17.33
N ASP A 360 -32.32 1.74 -16.90
CA ASP A 360 -32.75 2.65 -15.81
C ASP A 360 -32.83 1.97 -14.42
N GLY A 361 -32.20 0.81 -14.26
CA GLY A 361 -32.29 -0.04 -13.07
C GLY A 361 -33.18 -1.27 -13.31
N ILE A 362 -33.20 -2.20 -12.35
CA ILE A 362 -33.90 -3.47 -12.56
C ILE A 362 -35.33 -3.40 -12.01
N SER A 363 -36.28 -3.10 -12.90
CA SER A 363 -37.70 -3.37 -12.70
C SER A 363 -38.15 -4.39 -13.73
N TYR A 364 -38.69 -5.53 -13.26
CA TYR A 364 -39.10 -6.62 -14.14
C TYR A 364 -40.54 -7.06 -13.80
N LYS A 365 -41.39 -7.08 -14.82
CA LYS A 365 -42.76 -7.60 -14.74
C LYS A 365 -42.79 -8.96 -15.43
N THR A 366 -43.20 -10.00 -14.70
CA THR A 366 -43.33 -11.34 -15.29
C THR A 366 -44.40 -12.16 -14.57
N LYS A 367 -45.04 -13.05 -15.32
CA LYS A 367 -45.97 -14.05 -14.79
C LYS A 367 -45.17 -15.25 -14.28
N PHE A 368 -45.52 -15.82 -13.12
CA PHE A 368 -44.80 -16.95 -12.54
C PHE A 368 -45.05 -18.29 -13.25
N GLU A 369 -46.19 -18.42 -13.92
CA GLU A 369 -46.66 -19.69 -14.49
C GLU A 369 -45.94 -20.09 -15.78
N GLU A 370 -45.25 -19.16 -16.45
CA GLU A 370 -44.46 -19.49 -17.63
C GLU A 370 -43.01 -19.76 -17.22
N ASN A 371 -42.47 -20.90 -17.67
CA ASN A 371 -41.02 -21.22 -17.70
C ASN A 371 -40.17 -20.21 -18.52
N ASN A 372 -40.69 -19.00 -18.77
CA ASN A 372 -40.15 -17.95 -19.62
C ASN A 372 -39.50 -16.81 -18.82
N PHE A 373 -39.05 -17.06 -17.59
CA PHE A 373 -38.23 -16.07 -16.88
C PHE A 373 -36.97 -15.79 -17.69
N LYS A 374 -36.88 -14.57 -18.23
CA LYS A 374 -35.67 -14.11 -18.91
C LYS A 374 -34.69 -13.61 -17.85
N HIS A 375 -33.42 -13.96 -18.00
CA HIS A 375 -32.36 -13.35 -17.20
C HIS A 375 -32.35 -11.85 -17.47
N VAL A 376 -32.34 -11.03 -16.41
CA VAL A 376 -32.37 -9.57 -16.53
C VAL A 376 -31.06 -9.01 -16.02
N PHE A 377 -30.51 -8.00 -16.68
CA PHE A 377 -29.31 -7.35 -16.21
C PHE A 377 -29.33 -5.84 -16.46
N THR A 378 -28.58 -5.11 -15.66
CA THR A 378 -28.33 -3.66 -15.83
C THR A 378 -26.86 -3.37 -15.61
N ILE A 379 -26.38 -2.26 -16.17
CA ILE A 379 -25.02 -1.76 -15.93
C ILE A 379 -25.16 -0.35 -15.39
N LYS A 380 -24.76 -0.15 -14.14
CA LYS A 380 -24.80 1.16 -13.47
C LYS A 380 -23.43 1.47 -12.87
N ASP A 381 -22.89 2.66 -13.14
CA ASP A 381 -21.57 3.09 -12.67
C ASP A 381 -20.45 2.07 -12.98
N ASN A 382 -20.51 1.47 -14.18
CA ASN A 382 -19.62 0.40 -14.65
C ASN A 382 -19.67 -0.90 -13.82
N VAL A 383 -20.75 -1.10 -13.08
CA VAL A 383 -21.07 -2.32 -12.34
C VAL A 383 -22.19 -3.07 -13.05
N LEU A 384 -21.94 -4.31 -13.45
CA LEU A 384 -22.92 -5.25 -13.96
C LEU A 384 -23.72 -5.82 -12.79
N PHE A 385 -25.04 -5.72 -12.86
CA PHE A 385 -25.97 -6.40 -11.98
C PHE A 385 -26.79 -7.39 -12.78
N VAL A 386 -26.83 -8.65 -12.36
CA VAL A 386 -27.59 -9.71 -13.03
C VAL A 386 -28.59 -10.30 -12.06
N ILE A 387 -29.82 -10.47 -12.52
CA ILE A 387 -30.85 -11.29 -11.89
C ILE A 387 -30.98 -12.58 -12.68
N GLN A 388 -30.63 -13.67 -12.03
CA GLN A 388 -30.87 -15.01 -12.53
C GLN A 388 -32.07 -15.60 -11.80
N TYR A 389 -33.07 -16.01 -12.55
CA TYR A 389 -34.13 -16.85 -12.02
C TYR A 389 -33.81 -18.31 -12.35
N SER A 390 -34.12 -19.19 -11.40
CA SER A 390 -34.05 -20.64 -11.57
C SER A 390 -35.11 -21.32 -10.72
N VAL A 391 -35.56 -22.49 -11.14
CA VAL A 391 -36.39 -23.37 -10.30
C VAL A 391 -35.48 -24.50 -9.82
N VAL A 392 -35.42 -24.69 -8.50
CA VAL A 392 -34.55 -25.68 -7.85
C VAL A 392 -35.42 -26.57 -6.97
N GLU A 393 -35.24 -27.88 -7.02
CA GLU A 393 -35.95 -28.81 -6.13
C GLU A 393 -35.22 -28.89 -4.78
N ILE A 394 -35.93 -28.62 -3.68
CA ILE A 394 -35.43 -28.71 -2.31
C ILE A 394 -36.43 -29.54 -1.50
N ASP A 395 -35.97 -30.64 -0.91
CA ASP A 395 -36.78 -31.55 -0.08
C ASP A 395 -38.08 -32.05 -0.75
N GLY A 396 -38.08 -32.20 -2.08
CA GLY A 396 -39.23 -32.65 -2.88
C GLY A 396 -40.22 -31.55 -3.27
N GLU A 397 -39.95 -30.28 -2.94
CA GLU A 397 -40.72 -29.12 -3.40
C GLU A 397 -39.93 -28.31 -4.44
N LEU A 398 -40.64 -27.83 -5.47
CA LEU A 398 -40.08 -26.88 -6.43
C LEU A 398 -39.97 -25.50 -5.79
N VAL A 399 -38.74 -25.02 -5.64
CA VAL A 399 -38.42 -23.71 -5.06
C VAL A 399 -37.92 -22.79 -6.16
N HIS A 400 -38.63 -21.68 -6.34
CA HIS A 400 -38.17 -20.60 -7.20
C HIS A 400 -37.08 -19.79 -6.50
N ARG A 401 -35.92 -19.67 -7.17
CA ARG A 401 -34.72 -19.02 -6.68
C ARG A 401 -34.34 -17.84 -7.57
N ILE A 402 -34.27 -16.66 -6.96
CA ILE A 402 -33.72 -15.44 -7.59
C ILE A 402 -32.29 -15.26 -7.07
N ALA A 403 -31.29 -15.35 -7.95
CA ALA A 403 -29.90 -15.08 -7.64
C ALA A 403 -29.49 -13.70 -8.20
N LEU A 404 -28.85 -12.91 -7.34
CA LEU A 404 -28.32 -11.60 -7.70
C LEU A 404 -26.80 -11.65 -7.79
N PHE A 405 -26.26 -11.16 -8.89
CA PHE A 405 -24.82 -11.05 -9.12
C PHE A 405 -24.45 -9.59 -9.29
N THR A 406 -23.29 -9.22 -8.76
CA THR A 406 -22.69 -7.90 -8.99
C THR A 406 -21.25 -8.06 -9.42
N SER A 407 -20.81 -7.23 -10.38
CA SER A 407 -19.38 -7.09 -10.67
C SER A 407 -18.66 -6.20 -9.66
N ASN A 408 -19.36 -5.59 -8.68
CA ASN A 408 -18.77 -4.67 -7.72
C ASN A 408 -17.85 -5.40 -6.73
N PRO A 409 -16.58 -4.99 -6.59
CA PRO A 409 -15.68 -5.49 -5.55
C PRO A 409 -16.18 -5.23 -4.12
N ASN A 410 -16.90 -4.14 -3.92
CA ASN A 410 -17.35 -3.71 -2.60
C ASN A 410 -18.76 -4.26 -2.34
N TYR A 411 -19.07 -4.50 -1.07
CA TYR A 411 -20.42 -4.90 -0.70
C TYR A 411 -21.41 -3.80 -1.08
N VAL A 412 -22.47 -4.18 -1.78
CA VAL A 412 -23.58 -3.27 -2.10
C VAL A 412 -24.80 -3.74 -1.33
N MET A 413 -25.46 -2.85 -0.61
CA MET A 413 -26.74 -3.21 0.01
C MET A 413 -27.86 -3.07 -1.02
N GLY A 414 -28.66 -4.12 -1.13
CA GLY A 414 -29.84 -4.15 -1.99
C GLY A 414 -31.07 -4.64 -1.24
N ASN A 415 -32.24 -4.33 -1.78
CA ASN A 415 -33.49 -4.95 -1.40
C ASN A 415 -34.34 -5.18 -2.65
N VAL A 416 -35.17 -6.22 -2.64
CA VAL A 416 -36.16 -6.49 -3.68
C VAL A 416 -37.52 -6.04 -3.16
N ASP A 417 -38.15 -5.12 -3.88
CA ASP A 417 -39.55 -4.78 -3.67
C ASP A 417 -40.39 -5.68 -4.58
N PHE A 418 -41.27 -6.47 -3.98
CA PHE A 418 -42.32 -7.21 -4.65
C PHE A 418 -43.59 -6.38 -4.56
N GLU A 419 -44.14 -5.97 -5.70
CA GLU A 419 -45.39 -5.24 -5.79
C GLU A 419 -46.43 -6.13 -6.47
N HIS A 420 -47.63 -6.14 -5.89
CA HIS A 420 -48.85 -6.75 -6.37
C HIS A 420 -49.94 -5.68 -6.38
N GLU A 421 -51.04 -5.88 -7.13
CA GLU A 421 -52.09 -4.85 -7.30
C GLU A 421 -52.57 -4.23 -5.97
N HIS A 422 -52.60 -5.03 -4.90
CA HIS A 422 -53.09 -4.62 -3.59
C HIS A 422 -52.05 -4.71 -2.45
N CYS A 423 -50.82 -5.17 -2.69
CA CYS A 423 -49.80 -5.25 -1.63
C CYS A 423 -48.37 -5.02 -2.14
N LYS A 424 -47.55 -4.40 -1.29
CA LYS A 424 -46.11 -4.20 -1.52
C LYS A 424 -45.33 -4.88 -0.41
N LEU A 425 -44.48 -5.84 -0.76
CA LEU A 425 -43.58 -6.54 0.15
C LEU A 425 -42.14 -6.15 -0.16
N LYS A 426 -41.45 -5.63 0.85
CA LYS A 426 -40.04 -5.26 0.75
C LYS A 426 -39.20 -6.37 1.38
N SER A 427 -38.24 -6.91 0.63
CA SER A 427 -37.26 -7.83 1.20
C SER A 427 -36.43 -7.13 2.28
N ARG A 428 -35.85 -7.90 3.19
CA ARG A 428 -34.78 -7.38 4.04
C ARG A 428 -33.62 -6.89 3.18
N LEU A 429 -32.86 -5.94 3.71
CA LEU A 429 -31.59 -5.54 3.14
C LEU A 429 -30.65 -6.75 3.11
N PHE A 430 -30.07 -7.03 1.95
CA PHE A 430 -29.06 -8.05 1.78
C PHE A 430 -27.78 -7.44 1.20
N LEU A 431 -26.65 -8.06 1.53
CA LEU A 431 -25.34 -7.71 1.00
C LEU A 431 -25.15 -8.44 -0.33
N LEU A 432 -24.80 -7.69 -1.37
CA LEU A 432 -24.31 -8.19 -2.64
C LEU A 432 -22.78 -8.08 -2.60
N VAL A 433 -22.11 -9.22 -2.65
CA VAL A 433 -20.65 -9.30 -2.73
C VAL A 433 -20.29 -9.87 -4.10
N SER A 434 -19.20 -9.40 -4.71
CA SER A 434 -18.66 -10.03 -5.91
C SER A 434 -18.55 -11.54 -5.71
N ASP A 435 -19.05 -12.31 -6.66
CA ASP A 435 -18.92 -13.77 -6.72
C ASP A 435 -19.72 -14.54 -5.64
N HIS A 436 -20.66 -13.89 -4.93
CA HIS A 436 -21.60 -14.53 -4.00
C HIS A 436 -23.06 -14.34 -4.44
N ASN A 437 -23.79 -15.46 -4.50
CA ASN A 437 -25.20 -15.48 -4.92
C ASN A 437 -26.10 -15.27 -3.71
N THR A 438 -26.84 -14.17 -3.66
CA THR A 438 -27.94 -14.02 -2.71
C THR A 438 -29.21 -14.63 -3.31
N SER A 439 -29.79 -15.60 -2.60
CA SER A 439 -31.02 -16.28 -3.04
C SER A 439 -32.22 -15.94 -2.16
N VAL A 440 -33.34 -15.60 -2.81
CA VAL A 440 -34.64 -15.45 -2.15
C VAL A 440 -35.55 -16.60 -2.59
N SER A 441 -36.13 -17.32 -1.62
CA SER A 441 -37.16 -18.34 -1.87
C SER A 441 -38.53 -17.69 -1.91
N LEU A 442 -39.28 -17.91 -3.00
CA LEU A 442 -40.61 -17.35 -3.16
C LEU A 442 -41.67 -18.02 -2.28
N ASN A 443 -41.37 -19.19 -1.70
CA ASN A 443 -42.29 -19.88 -0.79
C ASN A 443 -42.50 -19.10 0.52
N GLN A 444 -41.62 -18.14 0.82
CA GLN A 444 -41.73 -17.20 1.93
C GLN A 444 -42.66 -16.00 1.64
N LEU A 445 -43.16 -15.86 0.40
CA LEU A 445 -44.08 -14.79 0.03
C LEU A 445 -45.53 -15.11 0.46
N PRO A 446 -46.33 -14.09 0.82
CA PRO A 446 -47.74 -14.27 1.18
C PRO A 446 -48.58 -14.96 0.10
N PRO A 447 -49.67 -15.66 0.46
CA PRO A 447 -50.49 -16.44 -0.49
C PRO A 447 -51.09 -15.62 -1.64
N CYS A 448 -51.33 -14.32 -1.46
CA CYS A 448 -51.78 -13.44 -2.54
C CYS A 448 -50.79 -13.32 -3.71
N PHE A 449 -49.50 -13.64 -3.49
CA PHE A 449 -48.49 -13.74 -4.54
C PHE A 449 -48.45 -15.10 -5.25
N LYS A 450 -49.17 -16.11 -4.73
CA LYS A 450 -49.22 -17.47 -5.30
C LYS A 450 -50.41 -17.68 -6.24
N ASN A 451 -51.42 -16.80 -6.15
CA ASN A 451 -52.75 -17.02 -6.73
C ASN A 451 -53.17 -15.98 -7.79
N ASP A 452 -52.29 -15.03 -8.14
CA ASP A 452 -52.62 -13.94 -9.08
C ASP A 452 -51.45 -13.64 -10.03
N ASP A 453 -51.81 -13.15 -11.22
CA ASP A 453 -51.06 -13.35 -12.47
C ASP A 453 -49.84 -12.44 -12.67
N ASP A 454 -49.80 -11.27 -12.03
CA ASP A 454 -48.83 -10.22 -12.33
C ASP A 454 -47.99 -9.83 -11.09
N LEU A 455 -46.77 -10.35 -11.00
CA LEU A 455 -45.77 -9.90 -10.03
C LEU A 455 -44.89 -8.78 -10.62
N PHE A 456 -44.73 -7.70 -9.88
CA PHE A 456 -43.72 -6.68 -10.12
C PHE A 456 -42.55 -6.89 -9.14
N ALA A 457 -41.35 -7.18 -9.65
CA ALA A 457 -40.15 -7.21 -8.83
C ALA A 457 -39.23 -6.05 -9.21
N THR A 458 -38.91 -5.19 -8.25
CA THR A 458 -37.97 -4.09 -8.41
C THR A 458 -36.78 -4.29 -7.48
N VAL A 459 -35.58 -4.36 -8.04
CA VAL A 459 -34.35 -4.44 -7.24
C VAL A 459 -33.82 -3.03 -7.03
N ASN A 460 -33.84 -2.60 -5.78
CA ASN A 460 -33.31 -1.33 -5.34
C ASN A 460 -31.86 -1.51 -4.90
N ILE A 461 -30.97 -0.74 -5.51
CA ILE A 461 -29.53 -0.73 -5.20
C ILE A 461 -29.22 0.56 -4.43
N LEU A 462 -28.79 0.43 -3.18
CA LEU A 462 -28.42 1.57 -2.33
C LEU A 462 -26.91 1.82 -2.47
N GLY A 463 -26.52 2.78 -3.31
CA GLY A 463 -25.12 3.16 -3.50
C GLY A 463 -24.55 3.93 -2.31
N ASP A 464 -23.31 3.60 -1.92
CA ASP A 464 -22.27 4.28 -1.09
C ASP A 464 -22.67 5.36 -0.04
N LYS A 465 -23.93 5.39 0.42
CA LYS A 465 -24.32 6.15 1.60
C LYS A 465 -23.91 5.35 2.83
N ALA A 466 -23.01 5.94 3.61
CA ALA A 466 -22.51 5.49 4.90
C ALA A 466 -23.39 4.43 5.56
N VAL A 467 -22.83 3.23 5.71
CA VAL A 467 -23.31 2.20 6.61
C VAL A 467 -23.51 2.84 7.99
N PRO A 468 -24.69 2.78 8.61
CA PRO A 468 -24.79 3.08 10.03
C PRO A 468 -23.89 2.09 10.75
N THR A 469 -22.95 2.60 11.56
CA THR A 469 -22.05 1.80 12.40
C THR A 469 -22.76 0.55 12.94
N LEU A 470 -22.31 -0.62 12.51
CA LEU A 470 -22.66 -1.91 13.08
C LEU A 470 -22.15 -1.95 14.53
N LYS A 471 -22.92 -1.37 15.45
CA LYS A 471 -22.81 -1.65 16.88
C LYS A 471 -24.10 -2.20 17.50
N ASP A 472 -25.24 -2.19 16.80
CA ASP A 472 -26.51 -2.69 17.36
C ASP A 472 -27.33 -3.62 16.44
N ALA A 473 -26.72 -4.22 15.43
CA ALA A 473 -27.32 -5.40 14.79
C ALA A 473 -26.62 -6.64 15.32
N SER A 474 -27.22 -7.27 16.35
CA SER A 474 -27.06 -8.70 16.57
C SER A 474 -27.17 -9.39 15.21
N VAL A 475 -26.10 -10.02 14.75
CA VAL A 475 -26.13 -10.93 13.60
C VAL A 475 -27.23 -11.94 13.90
N PRO A 476 -28.41 -11.90 13.23
CA PRO A 476 -29.37 -12.96 13.41
C PRO A 476 -28.81 -14.15 12.65
N ALA A 477 -28.54 -15.22 13.38
CA ALA A 477 -28.21 -16.52 12.83
C ALA A 477 -29.25 -16.92 11.77
N LEU A 478 -28.88 -16.79 10.50
CA LEU A 478 -29.42 -17.53 9.38
C LEU A 478 -28.23 -17.96 8.49
N VAL A 479 -27.24 -18.58 9.13
CA VAL A 479 -26.27 -19.47 8.48
C VAL A 479 -26.15 -20.70 9.39
N SER A 480 -27.24 -21.46 9.46
CA SER A 480 -27.20 -22.86 9.83
C SER A 480 -28.19 -23.53 8.91
N ASP A 481 -27.69 -24.52 8.16
CA ASP A 481 -28.43 -25.40 7.25
C ASP A 481 -28.68 -24.87 5.83
N ILE A 482 -27.59 -24.70 5.06
CA ILE A 482 -27.63 -25.12 3.65
C ILE A 482 -26.38 -25.96 3.39
N LYS A 483 -26.57 -27.27 3.36
CA LYS A 483 -25.61 -28.23 2.83
C LYS A 483 -25.27 -27.82 1.40
N SER A 484 -23.98 -27.81 1.10
CA SER A 484 -23.46 -27.88 -0.25
C SER A 484 -24.10 -29.06 -0.98
N ASN A 485 -25.02 -28.81 -1.91
CA ASN A 485 -25.34 -29.78 -2.93
C ASN A 485 -24.66 -29.35 -4.22
N GLN A 486 -23.71 -30.20 -4.60
CA GLN A 486 -23.06 -30.32 -5.90
C GLN A 486 -24.09 -30.15 -7.02
N TYR A 487 -23.76 -29.37 -8.04
CA TYR A 487 -23.73 -29.78 -9.45
C TYR A 487 -22.85 -28.82 -10.24
#